data_AF-A0A248YJA0-F1
#
_entry.id   AF-A0A248YJA0-F1
#
_cell.length_a   1.000
_cell.length_b   1.000
_cell.length_c   1.000
_cell.angle_alpha   90.00
_cell.angle_beta   90.00
_cell.angle_gamma   90.00
#
_symmetry.space_group_name_H-M   'P 1'
#
loop_
_entity.id
_entity.type
_entity.pdbx_description
1 polymer ?
#
loop_
_entity_poly.entity_id
_entity_poly.type
_entity_poly.pdbx_seq_one_letter_code
_entity_poly.pdbx_strand_id
1 'polypeptide(L)'
;MTLLAEIQRVEHALASPAGDPGWRHRVLVRMGALNRAFGEHVVVTEGPDGLYAELVDHAPRLTRGVHVLIREHAGVLASIAELRARAGHPETTIEQVRDWGEDLLRELSRHRQRGADLVCQAYPTDIGAET
;
A
#
# COMPACT_ATOMS: atom_id res chain seq x y z
N MET A 1 -1.89 -3.70 13.78
CA MET A 1 -0.54 -3.38 13.25
C MET A 1 -0.72 -2.38 12.12
N THR A 2 0.17 -1.42 11.93
CA THR A 2 -0.02 -0.36 10.91
C THR A 2 0.44 -0.84 9.53
N LEU A 3 -0.21 -0.36 8.46
CA LEU A 3 0.16 -0.70 7.07
C LEU A 3 1.64 -0.42 6.77
N LEU A 4 2.17 0.72 7.24
CA LEU A 4 3.57 1.09 7.06
C LEU A 4 4.54 0.03 7.62
N ALA A 5 4.24 -0.51 8.81
CA ALA A 5 5.08 -1.54 9.42
C ALA A 5 5.12 -2.82 8.57
N GLU A 6 4.02 -3.18 7.91
CA GLU A 6 3.99 -4.35 7.03
C GLU A 6 4.73 -4.13 5.72
N ILE A 7 4.67 -2.91 5.15
CA ILE A 7 5.48 -2.52 3.99
C ILE A 7 6.97 -2.67 4.30
N GLN A 8 7.42 -2.14 5.44
CA GLN A 8 8.82 -2.22 5.88
C GLN A 8 9.28 -3.67 6.12
N ARG A 9 8.38 -4.53 6.63
CA ARG A 9 8.69 -5.95 6.83
C ARG A 9 8.82 -6.71 5.52
N VAL A 10 8.04 -6.35 4.49
CA VAL A 10 8.20 -6.91 3.14
C VAL A 10 9.53 -6.45 2.53
N GLU A 11 9.83 -5.16 2.59
CA GLU A 11 11.11 -4.59 2.13
C GLU A 11 12.30 -5.31 2.78
N HIS A 12 12.28 -5.48 4.10
CA HIS A 12 13.32 -6.20 4.82
C HIS A 12 13.43 -7.68 4.41
N ALA A 13 12.31 -8.35 4.17
CA ALA A 13 12.31 -9.74 3.71
C ALA A 13 12.91 -9.88 2.30
N LEU A 14 12.60 -8.96 1.38
CA LEU A 14 13.15 -8.94 0.02
C LEU A 14 14.66 -8.67 0.02
N ALA A 15 15.12 -7.74 0.87
CA ALA A 15 16.51 -7.37 1.04
C ALA A 15 17.37 -8.42 1.78
N SER A 16 16.74 -9.42 2.41
CA SER A 16 17.45 -10.48 3.13
C SER A 16 18.33 -11.32 2.16
N PRO A 17 19.42 -11.95 2.66
CA PRO A 17 20.31 -12.77 1.82
C PRO A 17 19.57 -13.85 1.04
N ALA A 18 19.85 -13.94 -0.26
CA ALA A 18 19.20 -14.87 -1.19
C ALA A 18 19.58 -16.33 -0.97
N GLY A 19 20.79 -16.59 -0.45
CA GLY A 19 21.28 -17.95 -0.16
C GLY A 19 20.61 -18.62 1.04
N ASP A 20 19.67 -17.95 1.71
CA ASP A 20 18.91 -18.52 2.82
C ASP A 20 17.77 -19.42 2.29
N PRO A 21 17.75 -20.73 2.60
CA PRO A 21 16.70 -21.65 2.17
C PRO A 21 15.28 -21.23 2.59
N GLY A 22 15.16 -20.45 3.67
CA GLY A 22 13.89 -19.92 4.17
C GLY A 22 13.44 -18.61 3.51
N TRP A 23 14.24 -18.02 2.60
CA TRP A 23 13.98 -16.70 2.02
C TRP A 23 12.59 -16.63 1.36
N ARG A 24 12.29 -17.54 0.44
CA ARG A 24 11.02 -17.56 -0.30
C ARG A 24 9.83 -17.73 0.65
N HIS A 25 9.94 -18.63 1.62
CA HIS A 25 8.89 -18.82 2.62
C HIS A 25 8.62 -17.54 3.42
N ARG A 26 9.69 -16.85 3.88
CA ARG A 26 9.54 -15.58 4.61
C ARG A 26 8.87 -14.51 3.75
N VAL A 27 9.27 -14.35 2.49
CA VAL A 27 8.64 -13.38 1.57
C VAL A 27 7.15 -13.68 1.43
N LEU A 28 6.77 -14.93 1.18
CA LEU A 28 5.36 -15.33 1.06
C LEU A 28 4.54 -15.07 2.34
N VAL A 29 5.12 -15.32 3.51
CA VAL A 29 4.49 -15.02 4.80
C VAL A 29 4.29 -13.51 4.95
N ARG A 30 5.29 -12.69 4.62
CA ARG A 30 5.19 -11.22 4.71
C ARG A 30 4.19 -10.65 3.70
N MET A 31 4.15 -11.17 2.48
CA MET A 31 3.15 -10.80 1.48
C MET A 31 1.73 -11.10 1.96
N GLY A 32 1.53 -12.23 2.65
CA GLY A 32 0.24 -12.56 3.25
C GLY A 32 -0.18 -11.61 4.37
N ALA A 33 0.77 -11.16 5.18
CA ALA A 33 0.51 -10.19 6.23
C ALA A 33 0.22 -8.79 5.66
N LEU A 34 0.97 -8.36 4.63
CA LEU A 34 0.73 -7.13 3.89
C LEU A 34 -0.67 -7.13 3.23
N ASN A 35 -1.08 -8.23 2.60
CA ASN A 35 -2.41 -8.35 1.99
C ASN A 35 -3.53 -8.10 3.01
N ARG A 36 -3.42 -8.69 4.21
CA ARG A 36 -4.40 -8.47 5.28
C ARG A 36 -4.39 -7.03 5.77
N ALA A 37 -3.22 -6.48 6.06
CA ALA A 37 -3.09 -5.10 6.53
C ALA A 37 -3.58 -4.08 5.49
N PHE A 38 -3.38 -4.34 4.21
CA PHE A 38 -3.90 -3.49 3.14
C PHE A 38 -5.41 -3.61 3.00
N GLY A 39 -5.98 -4.82 3.14
CA GLY A 39 -7.44 -5.00 3.20
C GLY A 39 -8.08 -4.26 4.39
N GLU A 40 -7.46 -4.30 5.57
CA GLU A 40 -7.87 -3.51 6.73
C GLU A 40 -7.80 -2.00 6.45
N HIS A 41 -6.72 -1.54 5.81
CA HIS A 41 -6.57 -0.15 5.37
C HIS A 41 -7.71 0.27 4.43
N VAL A 42 -8.05 -0.56 3.43
CA VAL A 42 -9.18 -0.30 2.52
C VAL A 42 -10.49 -0.13 3.29
N VAL A 43 -10.79 -1.00 4.25
CA VAL A 43 -12.01 -0.90 5.07
C VAL A 43 -12.03 0.41 5.86
N VAL A 44 -10.93 0.80 6.50
CA VAL A 44 -10.83 2.04 7.28
C VAL A 44 -10.96 3.29 6.40
N THR A 45 -10.47 3.24 5.16
CA THR A 45 -10.55 4.39 4.25
C THR A 45 -11.86 4.49 3.47
N GLU A 46 -12.38 3.37 2.96
CA GLU A 46 -13.52 3.33 2.03
C GLU A 46 -14.84 2.94 2.67
N GLY A 47 -14.83 2.51 3.94
CA GLY A 47 -16.05 2.17 4.66
C GLY A 47 -17.07 3.31 4.65
N PRO A 48 -18.36 3.03 4.94
CA PRO A 48 -19.41 4.05 4.98
C PRO A 48 -19.08 5.22 5.90
N ASP A 49 -18.42 4.93 7.03
CA ASP A 49 -17.91 5.90 8.00
C ASP A 49 -16.38 6.07 7.92
N GLY A 50 -15.79 5.70 6.78
CA GLY A 50 -14.36 5.73 6.53
C GLY A 50 -13.84 7.12 6.16
N LEU A 51 -12.52 7.26 6.18
CA LEU A 51 -11.85 8.54 5.91
C LEU A 51 -12.31 9.20 4.60
N TYR A 52 -12.55 8.42 3.54
CA TYR A 52 -12.95 8.99 2.25
C TYR A 52 -14.36 9.56 2.25
N ALA A 53 -15.29 8.97 3.01
CA ALA A 53 -16.62 9.52 3.19
C ALA A 53 -16.53 10.88 3.93
N GLU A 54 -15.74 10.93 5.00
CA GLU A 54 -15.47 12.17 5.74
C GLU A 54 -14.84 13.25 4.85
N LEU A 55 -13.80 12.89 4.07
CA LEU A 55 -13.13 13.83 3.17
C LEU A 55 -14.06 14.40 2.09
N VAL A 56 -14.95 13.59 1.54
CA VAL A 56 -15.93 14.05 0.54
C VAL A 56 -16.97 14.96 1.16
N ASP A 57 -17.43 14.67 2.38
CA ASP A 57 -18.36 15.52 3.12
C ASP A 57 -17.76 16.90 3.42
N HIS A 58 -16.52 16.93 3.93
CA HIS A 58 -15.81 18.17 4.30
C HIS A 58 -15.29 18.94 3.08
N ALA A 59 -14.87 18.24 2.03
CA ALA A 59 -14.25 18.82 0.85
C ALA A 59 -14.73 18.15 -0.44
N PRO A 60 -15.99 18.41 -0.90
CA PRO A 60 -16.57 17.74 -2.08
C PRO A 60 -15.74 17.80 -3.36
N ARG A 61 -14.91 18.86 -3.50
CA ARG A 61 -13.93 19.02 -4.59
C ARG A 61 -12.94 17.86 -4.72
N LEU A 62 -12.72 17.09 -3.65
CA LEU A 62 -11.77 15.97 -3.59
C LEU A 62 -12.35 14.64 -4.08
N THR A 63 -13.65 14.59 -4.41
CA THR A 63 -14.34 13.36 -4.89
C THR A 63 -13.59 12.63 -5.99
N ARG A 64 -13.06 13.38 -6.98
CA ARG A 64 -12.27 12.77 -8.07
C ARG A 64 -10.98 12.12 -7.55
N GLY A 65 -10.30 12.76 -6.59
CA GLY A 65 -9.09 12.23 -5.97
C GLY A 65 -9.38 10.95 -5.17
N VAL A 66 -10.45 10.95 -4.39
CA VAL A 66 -10.96 9.75 -3.69
C VAL A 66 -11.21 8.60 -4.67
N HIS A 67 -11.93 8.83 -5.77
CA HIS A 67 -12.19 7.78 -6.77
C HIS A 67 -10.92 7.24 -7.42
N VAL A 68 -9.87 8.05 -7.55
CA VAL A 68 -8.55 7.56 -8.02
C VAL A 68 -7.95 6.62 -6.99
N LEU A 69 -7.92 7.01 -5.71
CA LEU A 69 -7.34 6.17 -4.65
C LEU A 69 -8.09 4.84 -4.46
N ILE A 70 -9.43 4.83 -4.60
CA ILE A 70 -10.23 3.59 -4.57
C ILE A 70 -9.80 2.61 -5.68
N ARG A 71 -9.59 3.12 -6.90
CA ARG A 71 -9.08 2.27 -8.00
C ARG A 71 -7.66 1.79 -7.74
N GLU A 72 -6.82 2.63 -7.14
CA GLU A 72 -5.48 2.24 -6.74
C GLU A 72 -5.50 1.16 -5.66
N HIS A 73 -6.41 1.21 -4.69
CA HIS A 73 -6.55 0.15 -3.69
C HIS A 73 -6.85 -1.21 -4.33
N ALA A 74 -7.79 -1.25 -5.28
CA ALA A 74 -8.10 -2.46 -6.02
C ALA A 74 -6.87 -2.97 -6.82
N GLY A 75 -6.13 -2.04 -7.45
CA GLY A 75 -4.88 -2.35 -8.17
C GLY A 75 -3.81 -2.94 -7.26
N VAL A 76 -3.53 -2.30 -6.12
CA VAL A 76 -2.53 -2.74 -5.16
C VAL A 76 -2.87 -4.11 -4.57
N LEU A 77 -4.15 -4.36 -4.22
CA LEU A 77 -4.57 -5.69 -3.77
C LEU A 77 -4.31 -6.77 -4.82
N ALA A 78 -4.59 -6.47 -6.10
CA ALA A 78 -4.28 -7.38 -7.20
C ALA A 78 -2.76 -7.58 -7.36
N SER A 79 -1.95 -6.52 -7.29
CA SER A 79 -0.49 -6.60 -7.36
C SER A 79 0.10 -7.46 -6.23
N ILE A 80 -0.40 -7.32 -4.99
CA ILE A 80 0.02 -8.12 -3.84
C ILE A 80 -0.31 -9.60 -4.06
N ALA A 81 -1.54 -9.90 -4.49
CA ALA A 81 -1.99 -11.26 -4.74
C ALA A 81 -1.20 -11.93 -5.87
N GLU A 82 -0.99 -11.21 -6.97
CA GLU A 82 -0.26 -11.67 -8.14
C GLU A 82 1.21 -11.95 -7.81
N LEU A 83 1.90 -11.03 -7.13
CA LEU A 83 3.28 -11.24 -6.69
C LEU A 83 3.36 -12.47 -5.78
N ARG A 84 2.46 -12.60 -4.80
CA ARG A 84 2.44 -13.77 -3.92
C ARG A 84 2.26 -15.08 -4.68
N ALA A 85 1.36 -15.11 -5.66
CA ALA A 85 1.12 -16.30 -6.49
C ALA A 85 2.37 -16.65 -7.30
N ARG A 86 2.97 -15.67 -7.99
CA ARG A 86 4.19 -15.88 -8.80
C ARG A 86 5.37 -16.30 -7.94
N ALA A 87 5.61 -15.63 -6.81
CA ALA A 87 6.70 -15.98 -5.89
C ALA A 87 6.56 -17.39 -5.28
N GLY A 88 5.34 -17.95 -5.26
CA GLY A 88 5.09 -19.32 -4.83
C GLY A 88 5.44 -20.38 -5.88
N HIS A 89 5.68 -20.00 -7.13
CA HIS A 89 6.00 -20.93 -8.20
C HIS A 89 7.46 -21.42 -8.08
N PRO A 90 7.74 -22.74 -8.21
CA PRO A 90 9.09 -23.29 -8.05
C PRO A 90 10.13 -22.70 -9.02
N GLU A 91 9.71 -22.46 -10.26
CA GLU A 91 10.59 -21.94 -11.34
C GLU A 91 10.89 -20.44 -11.24
N THR A 92 10.21 -19.72 -10.35
CA THR A 92 10.44 -18.28 -10.21
C THR A 92 11.76 -18.01 -9.50
N THR A 93 12.64 -17.24 -10.13
CA THR A 93 13.95 -16.91 -9.56
C THR A 93 13.84 -15.89 -8.43
N ILE A 94 14.90 -15.77 -7.61
CA ILE A 94 14.93 -14.78 -6.52
C ILE A 94 14.93 -13.36 -7.09
N GLU A 95 15.65 -13.14 -8.18
CA GLU A 95 15.77 -11.87 -8.89
C GLU A 95 14.39 -11.42 -9.40
N GLN A 96 13.62 -12.32 -10.01
CA GLN A 96 12.25 -12.02 -10.45
C GLN A 96 11.35 -11.56 -9.30
N VAL A 97 11.40 -12.27 -8.16
CA VAL A 97 10.60 -11.88 -6.98
C VAL A 97 11.04 -10.53 -6.41
N ARG A 98 12.34 -10.22 -6.46
CA ARG A 98 12.86 -8.91 -6.03
C ARG A 98 12.41 -7.79 -6.96
N ASP A 99 12.53 -7.97 -8.27
CA ASP A 99 12.11 -6.96 -9.26
C ASP A 99 10.62 -6.63 -9.08
N TRP A 100 9.75 -7.66 -8.99
CA TRP A 100 8.33 -7.44 -8.73
C TRP A 100 8.06 -6.83 -7.35
N GLY A 101 8.86 -7.19 -6.35
CA GLY A 101 8.79 -6.63 -5.01
C GLY A 101 9.13 -5.14 -4.97
N GLU A 102 10.16 -4.72 -5.69
CA GLU A 102 10.55 -3.31 -5.82
C GLU A 102 9.47 -2.50 -6.55
N ASP A 103 8.88 -3.05 -7.60
CA ASP A 103 7.75 -2.42 -8.30
C ASP A 103 6.54 -2.24 -7.37
N LEU A 104 6.20 -3.26 -6.58
CA LEU A 104 5.12 -3.18 -5.60
C LEU A 104 5.42 -2.15 -4.50
N LEU A 105 6.64 -2.12 -3.95
CA LEU A 105 7.02 -1.13 -2.93
C LEU A 105 6.94 0.30 -3.48
N ARG A 106 7.30 0.50 -4.75
CA ARG A 106 7.16 1.78 -5.44
C ARG A 106 5.69 2.17 -5.63
N GLU A 107 4.84 1.22 -6.01
CA GLU A 107 3.38 1.42 -6.11
C GLU A 107 2.79 1.86 -4.76
N LEU A 108 3.10 1.12 -3.69
CA LEU A 108 2.67 1.41 -2.32
C LEU A 108 3.14 2.79 -1.83
N SER A 109 4.39 3.14 -2.11
CA SER A 109 4.94 4.46 -1.75
C SER A 109 4.18 5.59 -2.44
N ARG A 110 3.93 5.46 -3.75
CA ARG A 110 3.17 6.45 -4.54
C ARG A 110 1.72 6.56 -4.07
N HIS A 111 1.08 5.44 -3.78
CA HIS A 111 -0.27 5.40 -3.23
C HIS A 111 -0.35 6.15 -1.90
N ARG A 112 0.58 5.87 -0.97
CA ARG A 112 0.65 6.55 0.33
C ARG A 112 0.88 8.05 0.19
N GLN A 113 1.76 8.47 -0.71
CA GLN A 113 2.00 9.89 -0.95
C GLN A 113 0.72 10.59 -1.42
N ARG A 114 0.02 10.03 -2.41
CA ARG A 114 -1.24 10.60 -2.90
C ARG A 114 -2.33 10.63 -1.83
N GLY A 115 -2.40 9.62 -0.97
CA GLY A 115 -3.29 9.63 0.20
C GLY A 115 -2.98 10.78 1.16
N ALA A 116 -1.69 11.00 1.47
CA ALA A 116 -1.26 12.11 2.31
C ALA A 116 -1.57 13.47 1.66
N ASP A 117 -1.31 13.61 0.36
CA ASP A 117 -1.63 14.84 -0.39
C ASP A 117 -3.12 15.17 -0.34
N LEU A 118 -3.99 14.15 -0.42
CA LEU A 118 -5.43 14.33 -0.34
C LEU A 118 -5.88 14.83 1.03
N VAL A 119 -5.31 14.27 2.12
CA VAL A 119 -5.59 14.72 3.48
C VAL A 119 -5.12 16.16 3.68
N CYS A 120 -3.91 16.51 3.23
CA CYS A 120 -3.41 17.89 3.30
C CYS A 120 -4.30 18.88 2.53
N GLN A 121 -4.84 18.48 1.37
CA GLN A 121 -5.74 19.32 0.58
C GLN A 121 -7.11 19.54 1.24
N ALA A 122 -7.55 18.61 2.10
CA ALA A 122 -8.83 18.69 2.79
C ALA A 122 -8.81 19.67 3.96
N TYR A 123 -7.68 19.71 4.68
CA TYR A 123 -7.44 20.59 5.81
C TYR A 123 -6.33 21.58 5.45
N PRO A 124 -6.60 22.62 4.64
CA PRO A 124 -5.61 23.65 4.41
C PRO A 124 -5.27 24.30 5.74
N THR A 125 -4.03 24.10 6.22
CA THR A 125 -3.51 24.86 7.34
C THR A 125 -3.50 26.32 6.95
N ASP A 126 -4.22 27.16 7.70
CA ASP A 126 -4.13 28.61 7.57
C ASP A 126 -2.74 29.07 8.03
N ILE A 127 -1.79 29.15 7.09
CA ILE A 127 -0.48 29.77 7.31
C ILE A 127 -0.58 31.22 6.82
N GLY A 128 -1.56 31.95 7.37
CA GLY A 128 -2.03 33.19 6.76
C GLY A 128 -2.77 34.14 7.69
N ALA A 129 -2.43 34.20 8.98
CA ALA A 129 -2.82 35.33 9.81
C ALA A 129 -1.81 35.56 10.93
N GLU A 130 -0.93 36.56 10.78
CA GLU A 130 -0.62 37.60 11.79
C GLU A 130 0.42 38.59 11.22
N THR A 131 -0.13 39.75 10.83
CA THR A 131 0.39 41.15 10.77
C THR A 131 1.86 41.44 10.49
#